data_AF-A0A518S916-F1
#
_entry.id   AF-A0A518S916-F1
#
_cell.length_a   1.000
_cell.length_b   1.000
_cell.length_c   1.000
_cell.angle_alpha   90.00
_cell.angle_beta   90.00
_cell.angle_gamma   90.00
#
_symmetry.space_group_name_H-M   'P 1'
#
loop_
_entity.id
_entity.type
_entity.pdbx_description
1 polymer ?
#
loop_
_entity_poly.entity_id
_entity_poly.type
_entity_poly.pdbx_seq_one_letter_code
_entity_poly.pdbx_strand_id
1 'polypeptide(L)'
;MERIETALASAVRGTFLAEYVAPERAVRIAEFGGVGATGALVNLLVLLALADGDGILVPALAAFVAGVLWTYGLNRLVTFDFDGGALERAPHYVGVYAVGYTIYAVFLTIGLALALPAWLSGLAATGVGGVWNYWGSERIA
;
A
#
# COMPACT_ATOMS: atom_id res chain seq x y z
N MET A 1 15.46 -7.84 11.43
CA MET A 1 15.12 -7.49 10.04
C MET A 1 15.99 -8.31 9.10
N GLU A 2 17.32 -8.17 9.19
CA GLU A 2 18.33 -8.88 8.41
C GLU A 2 18.13 -10.40 8.20
N ARG A 3 17.72 -11.16 9.25
CA ARG A 3 17.41 -12.60 9.11
C ARG A 3 16.19 -12.90 8.23
N ILE A 4 15.16 -12.06 8.29
CA ILE A 4 13.91 -12.22 7.52
C ILE A 4 14.17 -11.84 6.05
N GLU A 5 14.90 -10.75 5.83
CA GLU A 5 15.33 -10.32 4.49
C GLU A 5 16.20 -11.38 3.82
N THR A 6 17.17 -11.93 4.55
CA THR A 6 18.04 -13.01 4.05
C THR A 6 17.23 -14.27 3.71
N ALA A 7 16.24 -14.63 4.54
CA ALA A 7 15.37 -15.77 4.29
C ALA A 7 14.47 -15.56 3.06
N LEU A 8 13.87 -14.37 2.92
CA LEU A 8 13.05 -14.00 1.76
C LEU A 8 13.88 -13.98 0.47
N ALA A 9 15.05 -13.34 0.49
CA ALA A 9 15.95 -13.30 -0.66
C ALA A 9 16.45 -14.70 -1.04
N SER A 10 16.73 -15.57 -0.06
CA SER A 10 17.12 -16.97 -0.30
C SER A 10 15.96 -17.79 -0.87
N ALA A 11 14.73 -17.56 -0.40
CA ALA A 11 13.55 -18.25 -0.90
C ALA A 11 13.29 -17.90 -2.37
N VAL A 12 13.39 -16.62 -2.73
CA VAL A 12 13.21 -16.16 -4.12
C VAL A 12 14.28 -16.75 -5.04
N ARG A 13 15.55 -16.76 -4.60
CA ARG A 13 16.67 -17.39 -5.33
C ARG A 13 16.46 -18.86 -5.64
N GLY A 14 15.70 -19.58 -4.81
CA GLY A 14 15.36 -20.99 -4.99
C GLY A 14 14.16 -21.26 -5.92
N THR A 15 13.56 -20.23 -6.52
CA THR A 15 12.36 -20.34 -7.36
C THR A 15 12.60 -19.82 -8.77
N PHE A 16 11.73 -20.19 -9.72
CA PHE A 16 11.75 -19.67 -11.10
C PHE A 16 11.62 -18.13 -11.16
N LEU A 17 11.11 -17.50 -10.09
CA LEU A 17 10.95 -16.05 -10.00
C LEU A 17 12.30 -15.32 -9.99
N ALA A 18 13.39 -15.98 -9.59
CA ALA A 18 14.74 -15.41 -9.61
C ALA A 18 15.20 -15.00 -11.03
N GLU A 19 14.64 -15.61 -12.07
CA GLU A 19 14.92 -15.24 -13.47
C GLU A 19 14.27 -13.90 -13.87
N TYR A 20 13.23 -13.47 -13.15
CA TYR A 20 12.41 -12.32 -13.51
C TYR A 20 12.48 -11.18 -12.47
N VAL A 21 12.79 -11.47 -11.22
CA VAL A 21 12.75 -10.51 -10.11
C VAL A 21 14.04 -10.61 -9.29
N ALA A 22 14.74 -9.49 -9.18
CA ALA A 22 15.89 -9.37 -8.28
C ALA A 22 15.45 -9.64 -6.83
N PRO A 23 16.17 -10.48 -6.06
CA PRO A 23 15.80 -10.84 -4.69
C PRO A 23 15.54 -9.63 -3.78
N GLU A 24 16.32 -8.57 -3.94
CA GLU A 24 16.21 -7.32 -3.18
C GLU A 24 14.88 -6.61 -3.47
N ARG A 25 14.41 -6.67 -4.72
CA ARG A 25 13.11 -6.11 -5.10
C ARG A 25 11.95 -6.90 -4.50
N ALA A 26 12.09 -8.22 -4.42
CA ALA A 26 11.09 -9.07 -3.77
C ALA A 26 10.98 -8.80 -2.26
N VAL A 27 12.11 -8.58 -1.59
CA VAL A 27 12.15 -8.15 -0.18
C VAL A 27 11.42 -6.82 0.00
N ARG A 28 11.71 -5.81 -0.83
CA ARG A 28 11.02 -4.51 -0.77
C ARG A 28 9.51 -4.61 -1.01
N ILE A 29 9.07 -5.48 -1.92
CA ILE A 29 7.62 -5.72 -2.14
C ILE A 29 7.00 -6.32 -0.88
N ALA A 30 7.68 -7.25 -0.21
CA ALA A 30 7.19 -7.84 1.04
C ALA A 30 7.14 -6.80 2.18
N GLU A 31 8.17 -5.97 2.31
CA GLU A 31 8.21 -4.86 3.27
C GLU A 31 7.10 -3.86 3.01
N PHE A 32 6.94 -3.45 1.74
CA PHE A 32 5.86 -2.55 1.31
C PHE A 32 4.48 -3.13 1.64
N GLY A 33 4.28 -4.42 1.38
CA GLY A 33 3.04 -5.12 1.71
C GLY A 33 2.78 -5.16 3.22
N GLY A 34 3.83 -5.44 4.01
CA GLY A 34 3.75 -5.41 5.47
C GLY A 34 3.40 -4.03 6.02
N VAL A 35 4.09 -2.98 5.54
CA VAL A 35 3.79 -1.58 5.89
C VAL A 35 2.37 -1.22 5.48
N GLY A 36 1.95 -1.58 4.26
CA GLY A 36 0.60 -1.36 3.76
C GLY A 36 -0.47 -2.00 4.64
N ALA A 37 -0.25 -3.23 5.13
CA ALA A 37 -1.16 -3.89 6.06
C ALA A 37 -1.30 -3.11 7.38
N THR A 38 -0.19 -2.59 7.93
CA THR A 38 -0.28 -1.74 9.14
C THR A 38 -1.00 -0.41 8.87
N GLY A 39 -0.82 0.18 7.69
CA GLY A 39 -1.57 1.36 7.24
C GLY A 39 -3.07 1.12 7.15
N ALA A 40 -3.48 -0.04 6.62
CA ALA A 40 -4.88 -0.43 6.58
C ALA A 40 -5.48 -0.60 7.98
N LEU A 41 -4.71 -1.15 8.94
CA LEU A 41 -5.13 -1.24 10.33
C LEU A 41 -5.29 0.15 10.97
N VAL A 42 -4.33 1.06 10.77
CA VAL A 42 -4.43 2.44 11.26
C VAL A 42 -5.65 3.14 10.68
N ASN A 43 -5.88 3.00 9.37
CA ASN A 43 -7.06 3.54 8.71
C ASN A 43 -8.35 3.03 9.37
N LEU A 44 -8.48 1.71 9.53
CA LEU A 44 -9.66 1.10 10.15
C LEU A 44 -9.87 1.59 11.58
N LEU A 45 -8.82 1.64 12.40
CA LEU A 45 -8.89 2.09 13.79
C LEU A 45 -9.33 3.55 13.90
N VAL A 46 -8.77 4.43 13.06
CA VAL A 46 -9.15 5.85 13.02
C VAL A 46 -10.59 6.00 12.55
N LEU A 47 -11.02 5.24 11.53
CA LEU A 47 -12.41 5.27 11.06
C LEU A 47 -13.36 4.84 12.17
N LEU A 48 -13.09 3.73 12.85
CA LEU A 48 -13.93 3.22 13.94
C LEU A 48 -13.96 4.16 15.15
N ALA A 49 -12.87 4.86 15.43
CA ALA A 49 -12.81 5.82 16.53
C ALA A 49 -13.58 7.12 16.24
N LEU A 50 -13.67 7.52 14.97
CA LEU A 50 -14.28 8.78 14.55
C LEU A 50 -15.69 8.63 13.99
N ALA A 51 -16.09 7.43 13.56
CA ALA A 51 -17.43 7.19 13.06
C ALA A 51 -18.44 7.16 14.24
N ASP A 52 -19.23 8.21 14.38
CA ASP A 52 -20.22 8.40 15.43
C ASP A 52 -21.67 8.19 14.98
N GLY A 53 -21.87 7.77 13.72
CA GLY A 53 -23.18 7.44 13.14
C GLY A 53 -23.74 8.53 12.23
N ASP A 54 -23.29 9.79 12.36
CA ASP A 54 -23.74 10.92 11.56
C ASP A 54 -22.69 11.33 10.52
N GLY A 55 -22.74 10.69 9.36
CA GLY A 55 -21.93 11.06 8.19
C GLY A 55 -20.52 10.44 8.19
N ILE A 56 -20.25 9.59 7.21
CA ILE A 56 -19.00 8.81 7.15
C ILE A 56 -17.84 9.49 6.41
N LEU A 57 -18.12 10.56 5.66
CA LEU A 57 -17.15 11.16 4.74
C LEU A 57 -15.95 11.78 5.47
N VAL A 58 -16.19 12.57 6.52
CA VAL A 58 -15.11 13.23 7.28
C VAL A 58 -14.27 12.20 8.04
N PRO A 59 -14.86 11.24 8.80
CA PRO A 59 -14.11 10.14 9.40
C PRO A 59 -13.31 9.32 8.39
N ALA A 60 -13.89 9.00 7.23
CA ALA A 60 -13.21 8.24 6.18
C ALA A 60 -12.02 9.00 5.58
N LEU A 61 -12.15 10.31 5.35
CA LEU A 61 -11.05 11.15 4.88
C LEU A 61 -9.92 11.22 5.92
N ALA A 62 -10.26 11.44 7.20
CA ALA A 62 -9.28 11.48 8.27
C ALA A 62 -8.54 10.13 8.41
N ALA A 63 -9.27 9.02 8.36
CA ALA A 63 -8.72 7.68 8.35
C ALA A 63 -7.80 7.43 7.15
N PHE A 64 -8.19 7.88 5.95
CA PHE A 64 -7.36 7.78 4.74
C PHE A 64 -6.05 8.53 4.91
N VAL A 65 -6.10 9.80 5.32
CA VAL A 65 -4.90 10.62 5.54
C VAL A 65 -4.00 10.01 6.60
N ALA A 66 -4.57 9.55 7.73
CA ALA A 66 -3.80 8.91 8.79
C ALA A 66 -3.07 7.64 8.30
N GLY A 67 -3.77 6.78 7.56
CA GLY A 67 -3.19 5.59 6.95
C GLY A 67 -2.07 5.92 5.97
N VAL A 68 -2.26 6.89 5.09
CA VAL A 68 -1.26 7.31 4.09
C VAL A 68 -0.01 7.90 4.76
N LEU A 69 -0.18 8.76 5.77
CA LEU A 69 0.96 9.35 6.49
C LEU A 69 1.72 8.30 7.31
N TRP A 70 1.00 7.33 7.89
CA TRP A 70 1.61 6.19 8.56
C TRP A 70 2.45 5.35 7.61
N THR A 71 1.90 4.97 6.46
CA THR A 71 2.64 4.19 5.45
C THR A 71 3.78 4.98 4.85
N TYR A 72 3.64 6.30 4.68
CA TYR A 72 4.74 7.16 4.22
C TYR A 72 5.93 7.11 5.19
N GLY A 73 5.68 7.35 6.48
CA GLY A 73 6.70 7.33 7.51
C GLY A 73 7.42 5.98 7.58
N LEU A 74 6.67 4.88 7.60
CA LEU A 74 7.26 3.54 7.68
C LEU A 74 7.98 3.14 6.40
N ASN A 75 7.43 3.41 5.21
CA ASN A 75 8.10 3.08 3.96
C ASN A 75 9.42 3.85 3.81
N ARG A 76 9.50 5.08 4.33
CA ARG A 76 10.75 5.84 4.36
C ARG A 76 11.80 5.29 5.32
N LEU A 77 11.36 4.61 6.38
CA LEU A 77 12.27 4.01 7.37
C LEU A 77 12.69 2.60 7.01
N VAL A 78 11.86 1.85 6.29
CA VAL A 78 12.00 0.40 6.13
C VAL A 78 12.12 -0.04 4.68
N THR A 79 11.48 0.64 3.73
CA THR A 79 11.25 0.07 2.38
C THR A 79 11.98 0.82 1.26
N PHE A 80 12.00 2.14 1.32
CA PHE A 80 12.58 2.99 0.28
C PHE A 80 13.56 3.98 0.90
N ASP A 81 14.75 4.04 0.33
CA ASP A 81 15.70 5.14 0.55
C ASP A 81 15.24 6.36 -0.27
N PHE A 82 14.41 7.20 0.34
CA PHE A 82 13.97 8.45 -0.28
C PHE A 82 15.04 9.54 -0.16
N ASP A 83 15.50 10.05 -1.31
CA ASP A 83 16.33 11.26 -1.38
C ASP A 83 15.51 12.53 -1.07
N GLY A 84 16.07 13.46 -0.30
CA GLY A 84 15.47 14.77 0.00
C GLY A 84 14.67 14.84 1.31
N GLY A 85 14.02 15.97 1.57
CA GLY A 85 13.34 16.23 2.85
C GLY A 85 12.03 15.46 3.03
N ALA A 86 11.72 15.01 4.26
CA ALA A 86 10.50 14.25 4.55
C ALA A 86 9.20 15.00 4.20
N LEU A 87 9.17 16.32 4.38
CA LEU A 87 7.98 17.13 4.05
C LEU A 87 7.87 17.45 2.56
N GLU A 88 8.98 17.43 1.84
CA GLU A 88 9.03 17.75 0.40
C GLU A 88 8.44 16.62 -0.46
N ARG A 89 8.69 15.36 -0.07
CA ARG A 89 8.17 14.18 -0.78
C ARG A 89 6.77 13.75 -0.34
N ALA A 90 6.31 14.17 0.84
CA ALA A 90 4.98 13.87 1.35
C ALA A 90 3.83 14.17 0.35
N PRO A 91 3.75 15.34 -0.32
CA PRO A 91 2.67 15.59 -1.28
C PRO A 91 2.70 14.66 -2.50
N HIS A 92 3.90 14.29 -2.98
CA HIS A 92 4.05 13.32 -4.08
C HIS A 92 3.53 11.94 -3.66
N TYR A 93 3.89 11.50 -2.47
CA TYR A 93 3.43 10.23 -1.91
C TYR A 93 1.90 10.20 -1.73
N VAL A 94 1.33 11.28 -1.17
CA VAL A 94 -0.13 11.43 -1.04
C VAL A 94 -0.80 11.41 -2.42
N GLY A 95 -0.22 12.08 -3.41
CA GLY A 95 -0.72 12.08 -4.79
C GLY A 95 -0.73 10.68 -5.41
N VAL A 96 0.34 9.90 -5.24
CA VAL A 96 0.40 8.49 -5.68
C VAL A 96 -0.72 7.67 -5.06
N TYR A 97 -0.92 7.77 -3.75
CA TYR A 97 -1.95 7.03 -3.04
C TYR A 97 -3.38 7.48 -3.38
N ALA A 98 -3.59 8.76 -3.70
CA ALA A 98 -4.89 9.24 -4.18
C ALA A 98 -5.25 8.63 -5.55
N VAL A 99 -4.27 8.54 -6.47
CA VAL A 99 -4.46 7.84 -7.75
C VAL A 99 -4.67 6.35 -7.53
N GLY A 100 -3.88 5.72 -6.65
CA GLY A 100 -4.05 4.30 -6.30
C GLY A 100 -5.42 3.99 -5.71
N TYR A 101 -5.96 4.88 -4.88
CA TYR A 101 -7.32 4.77 -4.36
C TYR A 101 -8.37 4.86 -5.49
N THR A 102 -8.15 5.73 -6.47
CA THR A 102 -9.05 5.84 -7.63
C THR A 102 -9.03 4.56 -8.46
N ILE A 103 -7.84 4.00 -8.69
CA ILE A 103 -7.66 2.71 -9.37
C ILE A 103 -8.39 1.60 -8.59
N TYR A 104 -8.17 1.53 -7.28
CA TYR A 104 -8.87 0.60 -6.40
C TYR A 104 -10.39 0.73 -6.54
N ALA A 105 -10.93 1.94 -6.43
CA ALA A 105 -12.38 2.19 -6.47
C ALA A 105 -12.99 1.76 -7.82
N VAL A 106 -12.31 2.05 -8.93
CA VAL A 106 -12.74 1.62 -10.27
C VAL A 106 -12.76 0.11 -10.38
N PHE A 107 -11.67 -0.58 -10.01
CA PHE A 107 -11.60 -2.03 -10.12
C PHE A 107 -12.56 -2.76 -9.17
N LEU A 108 -12.78 -2.21 -7.97
CA LEU A 108 -13.79 -2.73 -7.05
C LEU A 108 -15.18 -2.59 -7.68
N THR A 109 -15.51 -1.42 -8.24
CA THR A 109 -16.80 -1.17 -8.89
C THR A 109 -17.03 -2.11 -10.07
N ILE A 110 -16.02 -2.30 -10.93
CA ILE A 110 -16.08 -3.25 -12.05
C ILE A 110 -16.30 -4.68 -11.51
N GLY A 111 -15.53 -5.11 -10.52
CA GLY A 111 -15.66 -6.45 -9.95
C GLY A 111 -17.06 -6.72 -9.38
N LEU A 112 -17.63 -5.75 -8.67
CA LEU A 112 -18.99 -5.83 -8.14
C LEU A 112 -20.04 -5.79 -9.27
N ALA A 113 -19.84 -4.97 -10.30
CA ALA A 113 -20.74 -4.89 -11.46
C ALA A 113 -20.74 -6.19 -12.28
N LEU A 114 -19.63 -6.94 -12.29
CA LEU A 114 -19.52 -8.27 -12.88
C LEU A 114 -20.05 -9.39 -11.96
N ALA A 115 -20.67 -9.04 -10.82
CA ALA A 115 -21.18 -9.98 -9.83
C ALA A 115 -20.12 -10.97 -9.30
N LEU A 116 -18.85 -10.56 -9.28
CA LEU A 116 -17.83 -11.35 -8.60
C LEU A 116 -18.08 -11.34 -7.09
N PRO A 117 -17.67 -12.40 -6.36
CA PRO A 117 -17.70 -12.38 -4.90
C PRO A 117 -16.95 -11.17 -4.35
N ALA A 118 -17.52 -10.48 -3.36
CA ALA A 118 -16.97 -9.23 -2.82
C ALA A 118 -15.50 -9.36 -2.36
N TRP A 119 -15.12 -10.52 -1.80
CA TRP A 119 -13.74 -10.79 -1.41
C TRP A 119 -12.77 -10.81 -2.60
N LEU A 120 -13.22 -11.34 -3.75
CA LEU A 120 -12.41 -11.41 -4.97
C LEU A 120 -12.31 -10.04 -5.63
N SER A 121 -13.42 -9.28 -5.67
CA SER A 121 -13.42 -7.90 -6.16
C SER A 121 -12.49 -7.02 -5.32
N GLY A 122 -12.56 -7.15 -3.99
CA GLY A 122 -11.67 -6.46 -3.06
C GLY A 122 -10.22 -6.86 -3.25
N LEU A 123 -9.91 -8.15 -3.32
CA LEU A 123 -8.55 -8.65 -3.54
C LEU A 123 -7.96 -8.13 -4.86
N ALA A 124 -8.71 -8.18 -5.95
CA ALA A 124 -8.27 -7.69 -7.25
C ALA A 124 -8.03 -6.17 -7.22
N ALA A 125 -8.96 -5.41 -6.65
CA ALA A 125 -8.83 -3.96 -6.52
C ALA A 125 -7.62 -3.57 -5.67
N THR A 126 -7.42 -4.22 -4.52
CA THR A 126 -6.27 -4.00 -3.64
C THR A 126 -4.97 -4.41 -4.34
N GLY A 127 -4.97 -5.51 -5.09
CA GLY A 127 -3.80 -5.95 -5.87
C GLY A 127 -3.37 -4.91 -6.90
N VAL A 128 -4.30 -4.45 -7.75
CA VAL A 128 -3.99 -3.48 -8.81
C VAL A 128 -3.63 -2.11 -8.23
N GLY A 129 -4.38 -1.62 -7.24
CA GLY A 129 -4.07 -0.37 -6.54
C GLY A 129 -2.74 -0.45 -5.78
N GLY A 130 -2.43 -1.60 -5.18
CA GLY A 130 -1.17 -1.87 -4.50
C GLY A 130 0.04 -1.86 -5.44
N VAL A 131 -0.10 -2.46 -6.64
CA VAL A 131 0.94 -2.39 -7.68
C VAL A 131 1.23 -0.95 -8.08
N TRP A 132 0.18 -0.15 -8.30
CA TRP A 132 0.35 1.29 -8.57
C TRP A 132 1.04 2.00 -7.40
N ASN A 133 0.60 1.78 -6.17
CA ASN A 133 1.17 2.43 -5.00
C ASN A 133 2.65 2.08 -4.81
N TYR A 134 3.03 0.82 -5.01
CA TYR A 134 4.44 0.40 -4.96
C TYR A 134 5.24 1.11 -6.05
N TRP A 135 4.79 1.01 -7.31
CA TRP A 135 5.52 1.58 -8.45
C TRP A 135 5.62 3.10 -8.37
N GLY A 136 4.53 3.78 -8.00
CA GLY A 136 4.49 5.23 -7.84
C GLY A 136 5.35 5.70 -6.67
N SER A 137 5.39 4.94 -5.57
CA SER A 137 6.27 5.24 -4.45
C SER A 137 7.75 5.05 -4.83
N GLU A 138 8.07 4.04 -5.65
CA GLU A 138 9.44 3.77 -6.11
C GLU A 138 9.94 4.80 -7.14
N ARG A 139 9.04 5.42 -7.93
CA ARG A 139 9.41 6.25 -9.10
C ARG A 139 9.07 7.72 -9.01
N ILE A 140 8.05 8.09 -8.24
CA ILE A 140 7.45 9.43 -8.26
C ILE A 140 7.61 10.11 -6.89
N ALA A 141 7.34 9.38 -5.81
CA ALA A 141 7.53 9.86 -4.44
C ALA A 141 9.02 9.93 -4.08
#